data_AF-A0A535RZ10-F1
#
_entry.id   AF-A0A535RZ10-F1
#
_cell.length_a   1.000
_cell.length_b   1.000
_cell.length_c   1.000
_cell.angle_alpha   90.00
_cell.angle_beta   90.00
_cell.angle_gamma   90.00
#
_symmetry.space_group_name_H-M   'P 1'
#
loop_
_entity.id
_entity.type
_entity.pdbx_description
1 polymer ?
#
loop_
_entity_poly.entity_id
_entity_poly.type
_entity_poly.pdbx_seq_one_letter_code
_entity_poly.pdbx_strand_id
1 'polypeptide(L)'
;MLERVARIVTDGPFTADRIKTALDAYAAEIGWKPKEVHMPVRIAVTGKRVGPPLFESMLLLGRERTLERLRDAIARLSDPVAA
;
A
#
# COMPACT_ATOMS: atom_id res chain seq x y z
N MET A 1 -3.71 -6.37 7.05
CA MET A 1 -3.64 -6.05 5.61
C MET A 1 -2.49 -5.07 5.31
N LEU A 2 -2.50 -3.82 5.77
CA LEU A 2 -1.43 -2.84 5.45
C LEU A 2 -0.03 -3.26 5.91
N GLU A 3 0.10 -4.00 7.02
CA GLU A 3 1.38 -4.59 7.45
C GLU A 3 1.97 -5.56 6.42
N ARG A 4 1.12 -6.36 5.74
CA ARG A 4 1.56 -7.23 4.65
C ARG A 4 2.01 -6.42 3.45
N VAL A 5 1.34 -5.30 3.16
CA VAL A 5 1.77 -4.35 2.11
C VAL A 5 3.13 -3.75 2.44
N ALA A 6 3.37 -3.34 3.69
CA ALA A 6 4.66 -2.81 4.12
C ALA A 6 5.78 -3.86 3.96
N ARG A 7 5.51 -5.14 4.27
CA ARG A 7 6.45 -6.24 4.00
C ARG A 7 6.71 -6.41 2.50
N ILE A 8 5.65 -6.45 1.67
CA ILE A 8 5.81 -6.46 0.21
C ILE A 8 6.72 -5.32 -0.23
N VAL A 9 6.48 -4.08 0.20
CA VAL A 9 7.31 -2.93 -0.17
C VAL A 9 8.76 -3.04 0.34
N THR A 10 9.00 -3.72 1.46
CA THR A 10 10.34 -3.91 2.03
C THR A 10 11.10 -5.02 1.31
N ASP A 11 10.44 -6.12 1.00
CA ASP A 11 11.07 -7.34 0.52
C ASP A 11 11.27 -7.28 -1.00
N GLY A 12 12.51 -7.09 -1.44
CA GLY A 12 12.89 -7.15 -2.86
C GLY A 12 12.88 -5.81 -3.59
N PRO A 13 12.94 -5.83 -4.95
CA PRO A 13 13.04 -4.61 -5.76
C PRO A 13 11.83 -3.70 -5.60
N PHE A 14 12.08 -2.39 -5.48
CA PHE A 14 11.03 -1.36 -5.42
C PHE A 14 10.69 -0.91 -6.85
N THR A 15 9.94 -1.75 -7.56
CA THR A 15 9.46 -1.48 -8.93
C THR A 15 7.94 -1.60 -9.00
N ALA A 16 7.31 -0.85 -9.91
CA ALA A 16 5.85 -0.79 -10.02
C ALA A 16 5.26 -2.18 -10.34
N ASP A 17 5.80 -2.86 -11.33
CA ASP A 17 5.32 -4.18 -11.77
C ASP A 17 5.43 -5.23 -10.67
N ARG A 18 6.54 -5.24 -9.93
CA ARG A 18 6.75 -6.23 -8.86
C ARG A 18 5.81 -5.97 -7.69
N ILE A 19 5.65 -4.71 -7.28
CA ILE A 19 4.75 -4.33 -6.19
C ILE A 19 3.29 -4.66 -6.56
N LYS A 20 2.89 -4.32 -7.80
CA LYS A 20 1.56 -4.65 -8.32
C LYS A 20 1.33 -6.15 -8.32
N THR A 21 2.25 -6.93 -8.89
CA THR A 21 2.14 -8.40 -8.95
C THR A 21 2.03 -9.01 -7.56
N ALA A 22 2.83 -8.55 -6.60
CA ALA A 22 2.78 -9.04 -5.23
C ALA A 22 1.47 -8.66 -4.52
N LEU A 23 0.92 -7.47 -4.78
CA LEU A 23 -0.36 -7.05 -4.21
C LEU A 23 -1.55 -7.79 -4.83
N ASP A 24 -1.53 -8.03 -6.14
CA ASP A 24 -2.54 -8.84 -6.83
C ASP A 24 -2.52 -10.29 -6.32
N ALA A 25 -1.33 -10.87 -6.13
CA ALA A 25 -1.16 -12.20 -5.56
C ALA A 25 -1.67 -12.26 -4.11
N TYR A 26 -1.36 -11.25 -3.30
CA TYR A 26 -1.87 -11.16 -1.94
C TYR A 26 -3.39 -10.99 -1.89
N ALA A 27 -3.97 -10.20 -2.79
CA ALA A 27 -5.43 -10.08 -2.91
C ALA A 27 -6.07 -11.44 -3.19
N ALA A 28 -5.52 -12.20 -4.13
CA ALA A 28 -5.97 -13.55 -4.43
C ALA A 28 -5.82 -14.51 -3.23
N GLU A 29 -4.69 -14.44 -2.50
CA GLU A 29 -4.42 -15.24 -1.29
C GLU A 29 -5.51 -15.07 -0.22
N ILE A 30 -6.03 -13.85 -0.05
CA ILE A 30 -7.07 -13.54 0.95
C ILE A 30 -8.50 -13.54 0.38
N GLY A 31 -8.69 -13.98 -0.87
CA GLY A 31 -10.00 -14.04 -1.53
C GLY A 31 -10.59 -12.67 -1.91
N TRP A 32 -9.76 -11.63 -2.00
CA TRP A 32 -10.16 -10.27 -2.37
C TRP A 32 -9.84 -9.96 -3.82
N LYS A 33 -10.60 -9.04 -4.42
CA LYS A 33 -10.30 -8.46 -5.72
C LYS A 33 -9.15 -7.45 -5.60
N PRO A 34 -8.33 -7.25 -6.65
CA PRO A 34 -7.26 -6.25 -6.65
C PRO A 34 -7.69 -4.87 -6.14
N LYS A 35 -8.87 -4.40 -6.55
CA LYS A 35 -9.41 -3.09 -6.14
C LYS A 35 -9.60 -2.97 -4.62
N GLU A 36 -9.95 -4.05 -3.93
CA GLU A 36 -10.20 -4.08 -2.49
C GLU A 36 -8.90 -3.94 -1.68
N VAL A 37 -7.75 -4.30 -2.27
CA VAL A 37 -6.43 -4.07 -1.67
C VAL A 37 -5.83 -2.74 -2.16
N HIS A 38 -5.90 -2.45 -3.46
CA HIS A 38 -5.25 -1.27 -4.06
C HIS A 38 -5.83 0.05 -3.56
N MET A 39 -7.16 0.13 -3.34
CA MET A 39 -7.79 1.37 -2.89
C MET A 39 -7.35 1.77 -1.46
N PRO A 40 -7.37 0.86 -0.46
CA PRO A 40 -6.79 1.15 0.85
C PRO A 40 -5.30 1.54 0.79
N VAL A 41 -4.49 0.85 -0.02
CA VAL A 41 -3.07 1.19 -0.19
C VAL A 41 -2.91 2.59 -0.78
N ARG A 42 -3.72 2.96 -1.77
CA ARG A 42 -3.73 4.30 -2.33
C ARG A 42 -4.03 5.36 -1.27
N ILE A 43 -5.05 5.13 -0.44
CA ILE A 43 -5.41 6.08 0.61
C ILE A 43 -4.27 6.19 1.63
N ALA A 44 -3.71 5.06 2.07
CA ALA A 44 -2.58 5.04 3.01
C ALA A 44 -1.36 5.80 2.46
N VAL A 45 -1.03 5.61 1.19
CA VAL A 45 0.17 6.19 0.58
C VAL A 45 -0.04 7.63 0.09
N THR A 46 -1.24 8.00 -0.37
CA THR A 46 -1.47 9.30 -1.05
C THR A 46 -2.44 10.22 -0.33
N GLY A 47 -3.19 9.72 0.65
CA GLY A 47 -4.29 10.45 1.31
C GLY A 47 -5.49 10.73 0.39
N LYS A 48 -5.51 10.20 -0.84
CA LYS A 48 -6.54 10.48 -1.85
C LYS A 48 -7.18 9.19 -2.36
N ARG A 49 -8.46 9.26 -2.75
CA ARG A 49 -9.16 8.14 -3.42
C ARG A 49 -8.83 8.07 -4.91
N VAL A 50 -8.61 9.22 -5.53
CA VAL A 50 -8.33 9.35 -6.97
C VAL A 50 -7.04 10.14 -7.17
N GLY A 51 -6.26 9.74 -8.18
CA GLY A 51 -4.98 10.34 -8.50
C GLY A 51 -4.27 9.54 -9.59
N PRO A 52 -3.00 9.89 -9.86
CA PRO A 52 -2.16 9.18 -10.81
C PRO A 52 -2.07 7.66 -10.51
N PRO A 53 -1.53 6.87 -11.45
CA PRO A 53 -1.29 5.44 -11.24
C PRO A 53 -0.58 5.16 -9.90
N LEU A 54 -1.12 4.23 -9.12
CA LEU A 54 -0.74 4.03 -7.71
C LEU A 54 0.74 3.64 -7.58
N PHE A 55 1.17 2.65 -8.36
CA PHE A 55 2.48 2.05 -8.22
C PHE A 55 3.59 3.00 -8.69
N GLU A 56 3.32 3.76 -9.73
CA GLU A 56 4.16 4.83 -10.26
C GLU A 56 4.25 5.98 -9.26
N SER A 57 3.15 6.31 -8.59
CA SER A 57 3.16 7.28 -7.48
C SER A 57 4.03 6.79 -6.32
N MET A 58 3.98 5.50 -5.98
CA MET A 58 4.86 4.90 -4.97
C MET A 58 6.34 5.01 -5.37
N LEU A 59 6.66 4.74 -6.65
CA LEU A 59 8.03 4.90 -7.15
C LEU A 59 8.53 6.35 -7.06
N LEU A 60 7.69 7.30 -7.46
CA LEU A 60 8.04 8.73 -7.39
C LEU A 60 8.26 9.20 -5.95
N LEU A 61 7.50 8.67 -4.99
CA LEU A 61 7.67 8.97 -3.57
C LEU A 61 8.94 8.35 -2.97
N GLY A 62 9.40 7.23 -3.53
CA GLY A 62 10.48 6.43 -2.97
C GLY A 62 10.00 5.43 -1.90
N ARG A 63 10.87 4.45 -1.61
CA ARG A 63 10.55 3.33 -0.71
C ARG A 63 10.35 3.81 0.71
N GLU A 64 11.25 4.65 1.20
CA GLU A 64 11.29 5.14 2.59
C GLU A 64 10.00 5.91 2.91
N ARG A 65 9.63 6.87 2.04
CA ARG A 65 8.41 7.67 2.20
C ARG A 65 7.14 6.82 2.09
N THR A 66 7.14 5.83 1.21
CA THR A 66 6.02 4.89 1.08
C THR A 66 5.84 4.08 2.37
N LEU A 67 6.93 3.57 2.95
CA LEU A 67 6.90 2.80 4.19
C LEU A 67 6.51 3.65 5.41
N GLU A 68 7.01 4.88 5.50
CA GLU A 68 6.61 5.85 6.53
C GLU A 68 5.09 6.06 6.52
N ARG A 69 4.51 6.38 5.36
CA ARG A 69 3.06 6.61 5.24
C ARG A 69 2.23 5.36 5.53
N LEU A 70 2.71 4.18 5.14
CA LEU A 70 2.05 2.91 5.49
C LEU A 70 2.05 2.68 7.01
N ARG A 71 3.16 2.99 7.70
CA ARG A 71 3.25 2.89 9.17
C ARG A 71 2.33 3.88 9.85
N ASP A 72 2.27 5.13 9.37
CA ASP A 72 1.35 6.14 9.91
C ASP A 72 -0.11 5.71 9.76
N ALA A 73 -0.47 5.14 8.60
CA ALA A 73 -1.81 4.63 8.36
C ALA A 73 -2.15 3.44 9.27
N ILE A 74 -1.21 2.52 9.50
CA ILE A 74 -1.37 1.41 10.46
C ILE A 74 -1.59 1.96 11.87
N ALA A 75 -0.75 2.88 12.33
CA ALA A 75 -0.86 3.46 13.66
C ALA A 75 -2.22 4.15 13.89
N ARG A 76 -2.70 4.93 12.91
CA ARG A 76 -4.02 5.59 12.98
C ARG A 76 -5.20 4.62 13.03
N LEU A 77 -5.11 3.48 12.35
CA LEU A 77 -6.15 2.44 12.38
C LEU A 77 -6.14 1.63 13.68
N SER A 78 -5.03 1.63 14.40
CA SER A 78 -4.89 0.97 15.69
C SER A 78 -5.23 1.86 16.89
N ASP A 79 -5.37 3.18 16.68
CA ASP A 79 -5.71 4.13 17.73
C ASP A 79 -7.25 4.30 17.84
N PRO A 80 -7.88 3.92 18.98
CA PRO A 80 -9.31 4.07 19.18
C PRO A 80 -9.82 5.52 19.26
N VAL A 81 -8.92 6.52 19.36
CA VAL A 81 -9.27 7.94 19.47
C VAL A 81 -9.07 8.71 18.14
N ALA A 82 -8.48 8.09 17.12
CA ALA A 82 -8.15 8.73 15.84
C ALA A 82 -9.31 8.78 14.82
N ALA A 83 -10.53 8.44 15.21
CA ALA A 83 -11.73 8.42 14.37
C ALA A 83 -12.66 9.62 14.60
#